data_AF-A0A1H0Q855-F1
#
_entry.id   AF-A0A1H0Q855-F1
#
_cell.length_a   1.000
_cell.length_b   1.000
_cell.length_c   1.000
_cell.angle_alpha   90.00
_cell.angle_beta   90.00
_cell.angle_gamma   90.00
#
_symmetry.space_group_name_H-M   'P 1'
#
loop_
_entity.id
_entity.type
_entity.pdbx_description
1 polymer ?
#
loop_
_entity_poly.entity_id
_entity_poly.type
_entity_poly.pdbx_seq_one_letter_code
_entity_poly.pdbx_strand_id
1 'polypeptide(L)'
;MLGLNDAAIFVIQTLGSLYLLIVLLRFILQLVRANFYNPLCQFAVKATQPLLKPLRRVIPSMFGLDMSSLVLALLVQMVLFAVILLLSGYSVDVLFLVPWALIGIFALFLKILFWAMIISVILSWVAPGSHNPGAELVQQITEPVLAPFRRIIPNLGGLDISPIFAFIVLQLLQSWLIPRLAYYALMPKELFGLI
;
A
#
# COMPACT_ATOMS: atom_id res chain seq x y z
N MET A 1 22.90 22.97 -11.23
CA MET A 1 22.82 21.51 -11.08
C MET A 1 21.62 21.03 -10.25
N LEU A 2 20.66 21.89 -9.88
CA LEU A 2 19.51 21.52 -9.05
C LEU A 2 18.39 20.82 -9.84
N GLY A 3 18.00 21.35 -11.01
CA GLY A 3 16.81 20.84 -11.73
C GLY A 3 16.91 19.42 -12.29
N LEU A 4 18.11 18.90 -12.60
CA LEU A 4 18.26 17.53 -13.12
C LEU A 4 18.07 16.49 -12.02
N ASN A 5 18.54 16.77 -10.80
CA ASN A 5 18.36 15.89 -9.66
C ASN A 5 16.89 15.84 -9.24
N ASP A 6 16.21 16.98 -9.21
CA ASP A 6 14.78 17.05 -8.89
C ASP A 6 13.93 16.25 -9.89
N ALA A 7 14.23 16.37 -11.20
CA ALA A 7 13.56 15.59 -12.23
C ALA A 7 13.83 14.08 -12.08
N ALA A 8 15.08 13.70 -11.78
CA ALA A 8 15.44 12.30 -11.53
C ALA A 8 14.71 11.75 -10.29
N ILE A 9 14.67 12.50 -9.19
CA ILE A 9 13.97 12.14 -7.96
C ILE A 9 12.48 11.93 -8.27
N PHE A 10 11.84 12.85 -8.99
CA PHE A 10 10.43 12.71 -9.37
C PHE A 10 10.15 11.44 -10.18
N VAL A 11 10.98 11.13 -11.17
CA VAL A 11 10.84 9.91 -12.00
C VAL A 11 11.03 8.66 -11.14
N ILE A 12 12.06 8.63 -10.30
CA ILE A 12 12.35 7.50 -9.40
C ILE A 12 11.22 7.30 -8.39
N GLN A 13 10.70 8.37 -7.79
CA GLN A 13 9.56 8.32 -6.87
C GLN A 13 8.30 7.81 -7.58
N THR A 14 8.03 8.28 -8.79
CA THR A 14 6.85 7.89 -9.56
C THR A 14 6.92 6.41 -9.95
N LEU A 15 8.01 5.98 -10.59
CA LEU A 15 8.17 4.58 -11.00
C LEU A 15 8.27 3.65 -9.79
N GLY A 16 8.98 4.07 -8.75
CA GLY A 16 9.13 3.34 -7.49
C GLY A 16 7.78 3.14 -6.79
N SER A 17 6.98 4.19 -6.65
CA SER A 17 5.66 4.12 -6.02
C SER A 17 4.67 3.26 -6.81
N LEU A 18 4.68 3.32 -8.15
CA LEU A 18 3.88 2.43 -8.99
C LEU A 18 4.28 0.97 -8.82
N TYR A 19 5.58 0.68 -8.78
CA TYR A 19 6.04 -0.69 -8.58
C TYR A 19 5.69 -1.21 -7.17
N LEU A 20 5.93 -0.41 -6.13
CA LEU A 20 5.56 -0.73 -4.75
C LEU A 20 4.05 -0.92 -4.58
N LEU A 21 3.24 -0.12 -5.26
CA LEU A 21 1.78 -0.27 -5.31
C LEU A 21 1.40 -1.67 -5.79
N ILE A 22 2.00 -2.16 -6.88
CA ILE A 22 1.72 -3.50 -7.41
C ILE A 22 2.18 -4.59 -6.43
N VAL A 23 3.36 -4.44 -5.82
CA VAL A 23 3.88 -5.40 -4.82
C VAL A 23 2.97 -5.47 -3.59
N LEU A 24 2.57 -4.32 -3.04
CA LEU A 24 1.67 -4.29 -1.88
C LEU A 24 0.26 -4.72 -2.23
N LEU A 25 -0.26 -4.34 -3.40
CA LEU A 25 -1.57 -4.81 -3.86
C LEU A 25 -1.57 -6.34 -3.93
N ARG A 26 -0.53 -6.97 -4.48
CA ARG A 26 -0.41 -8.43 -4.45
C ARG A 26 -0.47 -8.98 -3.02
N PHE A 27 0.27 -8.39 -2.09
CA PHE A 27 0.25 -8.83 -0.69
C PHE A 27 -1.13 -8.69 -0.07
N ILE A 28 -1.82 -7.57 -0.28
CA ILE A 28 -3.19 -7.31 0.20
C ILE A 28 -4.17 -8.33 -0.38
N LEU A 29 -4.09 -8.60 -1.68
CA LEU A 29 -4.94 -9.60 -2.34
C LEU A 29 -4.75 -10.99 -1.73
N GLN A 30 -3.52 -11.35 -1.37
CA GLN A 30 -3.26 -12.59 -0.64
C GLN A 30 -3.80 -12.54 0.80
N LEU A 31 -3.66 -11.41 1.49
CA LEU A 31 -4.13 -11.21 2.86
C LEU A 31 -5.65 -11.38 2.96
N VAL A 32 -6.40 -10.81 2.03
CA VAL A 32 -7.87 -10.94 1.98
C VAL A 32 -8.35 -12.23 1.30
N ARG A 33 -7.42 -13.09 0.86
CA ARG A 33 -7.69 -14.32 0.11
C ARG A 33 -8.58 -14.05 -1.11
N ALA A 34 -8.23 -13.00 -1.86
CA ALA A 34 -8.96 -12.58 -3.04
C ALA A 34 -9.03 -13.69 -4.10
N ASN A 35 -10.07 -13.64 -4.93
CA ASN A 35 -10.28 -14.63 -5.99
C ASN A 35 -9.13 -14.60 -7.03
N PHE A 36 -8.26 -15.62 -7.00
CA PHE A 36 -7.10 -15.69 -7.90
C PHE A 36 -7.45 -15.89 -9.38
N TYR A 37 -8.68 -16.29 -9.71
CA TYR A 37 -9.15 -16.33 -11.10
C TYR A 37 -9.38 -14.94 -11.68
N ASN A 38 -9.48 -13.91 -10.83
CA ASN A 38 -9.66 -12.53 -11.26
C ASN A 38 -8.45 -12.03 -12.07
N PRO A 39 -8.65 -11.43 -13.26
CA PRO A 39 -7.56 -10.97 -14.12
C PRO A 39 -6.64 -9.94 -13.45
N LEU A 40 -7.17 -9.08 -12.58
CA LEU A 40 -6.38 -8.08 -11.86
C LEU A 40 -5.49 -8.73 -10.78
N CYS A 41 -5.98 -9.79 -10.12
CA CYS A 41 -5.15 -10.61 -9.23
C CYS A 41 -4.01 -11.27 -10.01
N GLN A 42 -4.31 -11.85 -11.16
CA GLN A 42 -3.30 -12.48 -12.01
C GLN A 42 -2.27 -11.47 -12.51
N PHE A 43 -2.69 -10.25 -12.85
CA PHE A 43 -1.79 -9.16 -13.22
C PHE A 43 -0.80 -8.84 -12.09
N ALA A 44 -1.29 -8.57 -10.88
CA ALA A 44 -0.44 -8.26 -9.73
C ALA A 44 0.53 -9.41 -9.40
N VAL A 45 0.06 -10.66 -9.51
CA VAL A 45 0.90 -11.85 -9.33
C VAL A 45 1.96 -11.97 -10.43
N LYS A 46 1.60 -11.85 -11.70
CA LYS A 46 2.53 -11.98 -12.83
C LYS A 46 3.56 -10.85 -12.86
N ALA A 47 3.15 -9.61 -12.57
CA ALA A 47 4.02 -8.44 -12.57
C ALA A 47 5.12 -8.52 -11.49
N THR A 48 4.84 -9.17 -10.36
CA THR A 48 5.78 -9.25 -9.22
C THR A 48 6.58 -10.55 -9.21
N GLN A 49 6.10 -11.59 -9.89
CA GLN A 49 6.72 -12.92 -9.92
C GLN A 49 8.21 -12.94 -10.28
N PRO A 50 8.71 -12.19 -11.29
CA PRO A 50 10.13 -12.23 -11.68
C PRO A 50 11.07 -11.93 -10.51
N LEU A 51 10.71 -10.95 -9.68
CA LEU A 51 11.50 -10.55 -8.52
C LEU A 51 11.21 -11.40 -7.29
N LEU A 52 10.03 -12.00 -7.17
CA LEU A 52 9.69 -12.87 -6.03
C LEU A 52 10.26 -14.29 -6.13
N LYS A 53 10.38 -14.85 -7.33
CA LYS A 53 10.92 -16.22 -7.54
C LYS A 53 12.28 -16.47 -6.86
N PRO A 54 13.28 -15.57 -6.98
CA PRO A 54 14.55 -15.76 -6.26
C PRO A 54 14.37 -15.63 -4.74
N LEU A 55 13.58 -14.66 -4.26
CA LEU A 55 13.37 -14.44 -2.83
C LEU A 55 12.68 -15.62 -2.13
N ARG A 56 11.71 -16.26 -2.80
CA ARG A 56 10.99 -17.45 -2.30
C ARG A 56 11.89 -18.66 -2.07
N ARG A 57 13.10 -18.68 -2.64
CA ARG A 57 14.07 -19.76 -2.37
C ARG A 57 14.66 -19.65 -0.97
N VAL A 58 14.68 -18.45 -0.41
CA VAL A 58 15.28 -18.14 0.90
C VAL A 58 14.20 -17.96 1.96
N ILE A 59 13.08 -17.34 1.59
CA ILE A 59 12.05 -16.90 2.53
C ILE A 59 10.84 -17.84 2.44
N PRO A 60 10.52 -18.58 3.51
CA PRO A 60 9.36 -19.47 3.51
C PRO A 60 8.04 -18.68 3.59
N SER A 61 6.96 -19.30 3.13
CA SER A 61 5.60 -18.83 3.42
C SER A 61 5.24 -19.18 4.87
N MET A 62 4.60 -18.25 5.58
CA MET A 62 4.13 -18.44 6.96
C MET A 62 2.62 -18.17 7.02
N PHE A 63 1.87 -19.03 7.72
CA PHE A 63 0.41 -18.87 7.93
C PHE A 63 -0.41 -18.72 6.64
N GLY A 64 0.04 -19.31 5.53
CA GLY A 64 -0.60 -19.17 4.21
C GLY A 64 -0.33 -17.83 3.51
N LEU A 65 0.50 -16.96 4.11
CA LEU A 65 0.97 -15.70 3.52
C LEU A 65 2.39 -15.86 2.96
N ASP A 66 2.63 -15.31 1.77
CA ASP A 66 3.94 -15.29 1.11
C ASP A 66 4.73 -14.09 1.65
N MET A 67 5.54 -14.34 2.68
CA MET A 67 6.35 -13.32 3.35
C MET A 67 7.40 -12.70 2.40
N SER A 68 7.74 -13.39 1.31
CA SER A 68 8.61 -12.87 0.25
C SER A 68 8.08 -11.56 -0.34
N SER A 69 6.76 -11.35 -0.34
CA SER A 69 6.12 -10.13 -0.84
C SER A 69 6.45 -8.92 0.02
N LEU A 70 6.38 -9.09 1.34
CA LEU A 70 6.71 -8.04 2.30
C LEU A 70 8.20 -7.75 2.29
N VAL A 71 9.03 -8.79 2.21
CA VAL A 71 10.48 -8.61 2.11
C VAL A 71 10.87 -7.92 0.80
N LEU A 72 10.23 -8.27 -0.31
CA LEU A 72 10.44 -7.58 -1.58
C LEU A 72 10.06 -6.09 -1.47
N ALA A 73 8.88 -5.78 -0.90
CA ALA A 73 8.47 -4.41 -0.67
C ALA A 73 9.49 -3.65 0.20
N LEU A 74 9.97 -4.27 1.28
CA LEU A 74 10.97 -3.70 2.18
C LEU A 74 12.29 -3.41 1.46
N LEU A 75 12.83 -4.38 0.73
CA LEU A 75 14.08 -4.22 -0.02
C LEU A 75 13.97 -3.11 -1.07
N VAL A 76 12.88 -3.10 -1.83
CA VAL A 76 12.64 -2.10 -2.87
C VAL A 76 12.50 -0.70 -2.27
N GLN A 77 11.74 -0.57 -1.18
CA GLN A 77 11.56 0.70 -0.48
C GLN A 77 12.89 1.22 0.08
N MET A 78 13.71 0.35 0.69
CA MET A 78 15.04 0.72 1.17
C MET A 78 15.96 1.18 0.03
N VAL A 79 15.94 0.50 -1.12
CA VAL A 79 16.73 0.89 -2.29
C VAL A 79 16.27 2.26 -2.82
N LEU A 80 14.96 2.49 -2.94
CA LEU A 80 14.43 3.78 -3.39
C LEU A 80 14.83 4.92 -2.44
N PHE A 81 14.71 4.70 -1.13
CA PHE A 81 15.14 5.68 -0.12
C PHE A 81 16.64 5.94 -0.18
N ALA A 82 17.46 4.91 -0.28
CA ALA A 82 18.91 5.06 -0.42
C ALA A 82 19.27 5.89 -1.66
N VAL A 83 18.66 5.58 -2.81
CA VAL A 83 18.91 6.32 -4.07
C VAL A 83 18.48 7.78 -3.96
N ILE A 84 17.30 8.06 -3.40
CA ILE A 84 16.82 9.43 -3.21
C ILE A 84 17.77 10.22 -2.30
N LEU A 85 18.20 9.63 -1.18
CA LEU A 85 19.13 10.28 -0.26
C LEU A 85 20.46 10.62 -0.92
N LEU A 86 21.03 9.68 -1.70
CA LEU A 86 22.27 9.91 -2.45
C LEU A 86 22.11 11.05 -3.47
N LEU A 87 20.99 11.09 -4.20
CA LEU A 87 20.69 12.15 -5.17
C LEU A 87 20.47 13.51 -4.51
N SER A 88 19.94 13.51 -3.28
CA SER A 88 19.75 14.70 -2.45
C SER A 88 21.00 15.11 -1.66
N GLY A 89 22.13 14.39 -1.80
CA GLY A 89 23.40 14.72 -1.16
C GLY A 89 23.53 14.28 0.30
N TYR A 90 22.65 13.42 0.78
CA TYR A 90 22.70 12.84 2.13
C TYR A 90 23.54 11.57 2.16
N SER A 91 24.14 11.27 3.33
CA SER A 91 24.74 9.97 3.61
C SER A 91 23.66 8.91 3.85
N VAL A 92 23.90 7.69 3.37
CA VAL A 92 22.99 6.56 3.59
C VAL A 92 23.49 5.73 4.77
N ASP A 93 22.65 5.62 5.80
CA ASP A 93 22.84 4.70 6.92
C ASP A 93 21.75 3.62 6.89
N VAL A 94 22.20 2.36 6.77
CA VAL A 94 21.34 1.18 6.64
C VAL A 94 20.44 1.01 7.88
N LEU A 95 20.90 1.42 9.06
CA LEU A 95 20.15 1.26 10.30
C LEU A 95 18.83 2.07 10.27
N PHE A 96 18.87 3.26 9.68
CA PHE A 96 17.69 4.13 9.56
C PHE A 96 16.79 3.79 8.38
N LEU A 97 17.33 3.15 7.32
CA LEU A 97 16.53 2.76 6.16
C LEU A 97 15.41 1.78 6.50
N VAL A 98 15.65 0.83 7.41
CA VAL A 98 14.66 -0.20 7.77
C VAL A 98 13.40 0.41 8.41
N PRO A 99 13.47 1.19 9.51
CA PRO A 99 12.28 1.79 10.10
C PRO A 99 11.58 2.76 9.14
N TRP A 100 12.34 3.53 8.34
CA TRP A 100 11.74 4.39 7.33
C TRP A 100 10.96 3.59 6.29
N ALA A 101 11.54 2.51 5.78
CA ALA A 101 10.90 1.69 4.77
C ALA A 101 9.61 1.03 5.31
N LEU A 102 9.60 0.60 6.56
CA LEU A 102 8.40 0.08 7.23
C LEU A 102 7.30 1.15 7.33
N ILE A 103 7.67 2.39 7.70
CA ILE A 103 6.72 3.52 7.75
C ILE A 103 6.15 3.78 6.35
N GLY A 104 6.98 3.83 5.31
CA GLY A 104 6.53 4.07 3.95
C GLY A 104 5.62 2.97 3.40
N ILE A 105 5.95 1.71 3.67
CA ILE A 105 5.09 0.56 3.31
C ILE A 105 3.74 0.65 4.03
N PHE A 106 3.74 0.96 5.32
CA PHE A 106 2.50 1.10 6.07
C PHE A 106 1.66 2.28 5.58
N ALA A 107 2.29 3.41 5.28
CA ALA A 107 1.61 4.58 4.71
C ALA A 107 0.97 4.25 3.35
N LEU A 108 1.71 3.56 2.46
CA LEU A 108 1.18 3.11 1.17
C LEU A 108 0.04 2.09 1.33
N PHE A 109 0.15 1.16 2.28
CA PHE A 109 -0.93 0.23 2.62
C PHE A 109 -2.23 0.98 3.01
N LEU A 110 -2.13 1.98 3.88
CA LEU A 110 -3.27 2.82 4.27
C LEU A 110 -3.83 3.60 3.09
N LYS A 111 -2.99 4.12 2.19
CA LYS A 111 -3.42 4.80 0.96
C LYS A 111 -4.19 3.87 0.03
N ILE A 112 -3.73 2.62 -0.14
CA ILE A 112 -4.43 1.62 -0.94
C ILE A 112 -5.83 1.37 -0.38
N LEU A 113 -5.94 1.16 0.93
CA LEU A 113 -7.25 0.96 1.59
C LEU A 113 -8.16 2.18 1.44
N PHE A 114 -7.62 3.38 1.61
CA PHE A 114 -8.37 4.63 1.46
C PHE A 114 -8.96 4.77 0.06
N TRP A 115 -8.14 4.60 -0.98
CA TRP A 115 -8.61 4.67 -2.37
C TRP A 115 -9.56 3.52 -2.72
N ALA A 116 -9.32 2.31 -2.23
CA ALA A 116 -10.24 1.19 -2.40
C ALA A 116 -11.61 1.49 -1.77
N MET A 117 -11.65 2.11 -0.59
CA MET A 117 -12.91 2.53 0.03
C MET A 117 -13.63 3.62 -0.78
N ILE A 118 -12.90 4.59 -1.32
CA ILE A 118 -13.49 5.61 -2.22
C ILE A 118 -14.15 4.91 -3.41
N ILE A 119 -13.42 4.01 -4.08
CA ILE A 119 -13.95 3.26 -5.23
C ILE A 119 -15.18 2.44 -4.79
N SER A 120 -15.14 1.81 -3.61
CA SER A 120 -16.27 1.04 -3.08
C SER A 120 -17.53 1.88 -2.88
N VAL A 121 -17.39 3.09 -2.32
CA VAL A 121 -18.51 4.02 -2.13
C VAL A 121 -19.06 4.49 -3.48
N ILE A 122 -18.18 4.86 -4.41
CA ILE A 122 -18.60 5.24 -5.78
C ILE A 122 -19.36 4.09 -6.45
N LEU A 123 -18.83 2.87 -6.40
CA LEU A 123 -19.47 1.69 -6.97
C LEU A 123 -20.84 1.40 -6.34
N SER A 124 -21.02 1.70 -5.04
CA SER A 124 -22.32 1.49 -4.37
C SER A 124 -23.44 2.35 -4.93
N TRP A 125 -23.12 3.53 -5.49
CA TRP A 125 -24.11 4.43 -6.13
C TRP A 125 -24.20 4.23 -7.63
N VAL A 126 -23.07 4.03 -8.30
CA VAL A 126 -23.00 3.97 -9.76
C VAL A 126 -23.37 2.60 -10.31
N ALA A 127 -23.00 1.52 -9.61
CA ALA A 127 -23.20 0.14 -10.09
C ALA A 127 -23.42 -0.85 -8.93
N PRO A 128 -24.51 -0.70 -8.15
CA PRO A 128 -24.82 -1.60 -7.05
C PRO A 128 -24.99 -3.04 -7.56
N GLY A 129 -24.36 -4.01 -6.89
CA GLY A 129 -24.42 -5.43 -7.28
C GLY A 129 -23.65 -5.79 -8.55
N SER A 130 -22.71 -4.94 -8.99
CA SER A 130 -21.85 -5.26 -10.13
C SER A 130 -20.99 -6.51 -9.88
N HIS A 131 -20.96 -7.39 -10.88
CA HIS A 131 -20.13 -8.60 -10.90
C HIS A 131 -18.84 -8.41 -11.73
N ASN A 132 -18.46 -7.15 -12.00
CA ASN A 132 -17.20 -6.86 -12.68
C ASN A 132 -16.01 -7.28 -11.79
N PRO A 133 -14.98 -7.95 -12.35
CA PRO A 133 -13.76 -8.28 -11.64
C PRO A 133 -13.18 -7.16 -10.77
N GLY A 134 -13.20 -5.91 -11.22
CA GLY A 134 -12.70 -4.77 -10.43
C GLY A 134 -13.56 -4.47 -9.20
N ALA A 135 -14.89 -4.54 -9.35
CA ALA A 135 -15.82 -4.30 -8.25
C ALA A 135 -15.72 -5.38 -7.16
N GLU A 136 -15.58 -6.64 -7.58
CA GLU A 136 -15.39 -7.78 -6.68
C GLU A 136 -14.12 -7.61 -5.82
N LEU A 137 -12.99 -7.23 -6.44
CA LEU A 137 -11.74 -7.02 -5.70
C LEU A 137 -11.82 -5.85 -4.74
N VAL A 138 -12.45 -4.75 -5.16
CA VAL A 138 -12.62 -3.58 -4.28
C VAL A 138 -13.40 -3.97 -3.04
N GLN A 139 -14.50 -4.72 -3.19
CA GLN A 139 -15.27 -5.24 -2.05
C GLN A 139 -14.41 -6.18 -1.18
N GLN A 140 -13.68 -7.12 -1.77
CA GLN A 140 -12.80 -8.04 -1.02
C GLN A 140 -11.71 -7.30 -0.23
N ILE A 141 -11.15 -6.23 -0.78
CA ILE A 141 -10.11 -5.42 -0.13
C ILE A 141 -10.68 -4.58 1.01
N THR A 142 -11.89 -4.02 0.85
CA THR A 142 -12.48 -3.11 1.84
C THR A 142 -13.23 -3.84 2.95
N GLU A 143 -13.73 -5.05 2.72
CA GLU A 143 -14.54 -5.80 3.68
C GLU A 143 -13.88 -5.99 5.05
N PRO A 144 -12.59 -6.35 5.18
CA PRO A 144 -11.94 -6.50 6.49
C PRO A 144 -11.90 -5.19 7.30
N VAL A 145 -11.88 -4.05 6.61
CA VAL A 145 -11.90 -2.72 7.22
C VAL A 145 -13.32 -2.32 7.59
N LEU A 146 -14.31 -2.58 6.72
CA LEU A 146 -15.70 -2.15 6.92
C LEU A 146 -16.49 -3.07 7.86
N ALA A 147 -16.24 -4.38 7.85
CA ALA A 147 -17.00 -5.35 8.64
C ALA A 147 -17.03 -5.07 10.15
N PRO A 148 -15.93 -4.64 10.81
CA PRO A 148 -15.97 -4.24 12.22
C PRO A 148 -16.92 -3.07 12.49
N PHE A 149 -16.95 -2.06 11.61
CA PHE A 149 -17.84 -0.90 11.77
C PHE A 149 -19.31 -1.27 11.55
N ARG A 150 -19.60 -2.13 10.56
CA ARG A 150 -20.96 -2.65 10.31
C ARG A 150 -21.54 -3.46 11.48
N ARG A 151 -20.69 -4.08 12.29
CA ARG A 151 -21.13 -4.80 13.50
C ARG A 151 -21.55 -3.87 14.63
N ILE A 152 -21.08 -2.63 14.63
CA ILE A 152 -21.32 -1.64 15.69
C ILE A 152 -22.45 -0.69 15.29
N ILE A 153 -22.53 -0.34 14.00
CA ILE A 153 -23.45 0.68 13.48
C ILE A 153 -24.75 0.00 13.01
N PRO A 154 -25.93 0.41 13.51
CA PRO A 154 -27.19 -0.09 12.99
C PRO A 154 -27.42 0.36 11.54
N ASN A 155 -28.07 -0.48 10.74
CA ASN A 155 -28.42 -0.14 9.36
C ASN A 155 -29.44 1.02 9.34
N LEU A 156 -28.97 2.23 9.03
CA LEU A 156 -29.83 3.41 8.92
C LEU A 156 -30.39 3.50 7.49
N GLY A 157 -31.54 2.88 7.26
CA GLY A 157 -32.30 3.06 6.01
C GLY A 157 -31.68 2.43 4.76
N GLY A 158 -30.91 1.34 4.91
CA GLY A 158 -30.33 0.60 3.78
C GLY A 158 -29.07 1.22 3.18
N LEU A 159 -28.61 2.36 3.68
CA LEU A 159 -27.32 2.97 3.32
C LEU A 159 -26.25 2.56 4.33
N ASP A 160 -25.12 2.05 3.82
CA ASP A 160 -23.97 1.69 4.66
C ASP A 160 -23.17 2.95 5.03
N ILE A 161 -23.30 3.39 6.28
CA ILE A 161 -22.59 4.56 6.84
C ILE A 161 -21.19 4.17 7.38
N SER A 162 -20.90 2.87 7.48
CA SER A 162 -19.62 2.34 7.95
C SER A 162 -18.38 2.94 7.25
N PRO A 163 -18.40 3.22 5.93
CA PRO A 163 -17.28 3.88 5.26
C PRO A 163 -16.90 5.23 5.87
N ILE A 164 -17.86 6.00 6.39
CA ILE A 164 -17.57 7.33 7.00
C ILE A 164 -16.63 7.17 8.21
N PHE A 165 -16.94 6.23 9.11
CA PHE A 165 -16.13 5.98 10.29
C PHE A 165 -14.78 5.34 9.94
N ALA A 166 -14.77 4.44 8.95
CA ALA A 166 -13.53 3.88 8.42
C ALA A 166 -12.62 4.96 7.83
N PHE A 167 -13.17 5.93 7.09
CA PHE A 167 -12.41 7.08 6.58
C PHE A 167 -11.82 7.92 7.70
N ILE A 168 -12.57 8.20 8.76
CA ILE A 168 -12.06 8.96 9.92
C ILE A 168 -10.84 8.26 10.52
N VAL A 169 -10.90 6.95 10.74
CA VAL A 169 -9.79 6.17 11.28
C VAL A 169 -8.60 6.16 10.33
N LEU A 170 -8.80 5.87 9.04
CA LEU A 170 -7.72 5.88 8.05
C LEU A 170 -7.07 7.26 7.92
N GLN A 171 -7.87 8.34 7.93
CA GLN A 171 -7.37 9.71 7.86
C GLN A 171 -6.56 10.07 9.11
N LEU A 172 -7.00 9.64 10.29
CA LEU A 172 -6.23 9.82 11.53
C LEU A 172 -4.89 9.10 11.43
N LEU A 173 -4.86 7.86 10.94
CA LEU A 173 -3.62 7.12 10.75
C LEU A 173 -2.70 7.85 9.75
N GLN A 174 -3.23 8.29 8.59
CA GLN A 174 -2.42 8.93 7.55
C GLN A 174 -1.93 10.33 7.91
N SER A 175 -2.81 11.20 8.44
CA SER A 175 -2.47 12.61 8.68
C SER A 175 -1.83 12.87 10.04
N TRP A 176 -2.05 11.99 11.02
CA TRP A 176 -1.56 12.20 12.38
C TRP A 176 -0.50 11.18 12.77
N LEU A 177 -0.73 9.87 12.54
CA LEU A 177 0.21 8.84 12.96
C LEU A 177 1.46 8.79 12.07
N ILE A 178 1.31 8.71 10.75
CA ILE A 178 2.45 8.56 9.82
C ILE A 178 3.48 9.70 9.97
N PRO A 179 3.10 11.00 9.96
CA PRO A 179 4.07 12.08 10.08
C PRO A 179 4.81 12.08 11.42
N ARG A 180 4.15 11.63 12.50
CA ARG A 180 4.77 11.50 13.82
C ARG A 180 5.77 10.36 13.88
N LEU A 181 5.41 9.20 13.33
CA LEU A 181 6.34 8.08 13.19
C LEU A 181 7.57 8.48 12.37
N ALA A 182 7.35 9.19 11.25
CA ALA A 182 8.44 9.71 10.42
C ALA A 182 9.32 10.71 11.19
N TYR A 183 8.71 11.63 11.93
CA TYR A 183 9.43 12.61 12.76
C TYR A 183 10.29 11.94 13.83
N TYR A 184 9.71 11.02 14.62
CA TYR A 184 10.45 10.32 15.68
C TYR A 184 11.50 9.36 15.14
N ALA A 185 11.31 8.82 13.93
CA ALA A 185 12.31 8.02 13.24
C ALA A 185 13.41 8.87 12.57
N LEU A 186 13.40 10.20 12.73
CA LEU A 186 14.35 11.13 12.11
C LEU A 186 14.36 11.06 10.58
N MET A 187 13.19 10.80 9.97
CA MET A 187 13.07 10.68 8.53
C MET A 187 13.31 12.03 7.82
N PRO A 188 14.23 12.09 6.85
CA PRO A 188 14.43 13.28 6.01
C PRO A 188 13.18 13.60 5.17
N LYS A 189 12.94 14.89 4.93
CA LYS A 189 11.74 15.37 4.22
C LYS A 189 11.71 14.95 2.75
N GLU A 190 12.88 14.68 2.17
CA GLU A 190 13.10 14.23 0.81
C GLU A 190 12.42 12.88 0.54
N LEU A 191 12.24 12.07 1.59
CA LEU A 191 11.59 10.76 1.50
C LEU A 191 10.06 10.85 1.57
N PHE A 192 9.49 12.01 1.91
CA PHE A 192 8.06 12.14 2.16
C PHE A 192 7.22 11.99 0.87
N GLY A 193 7.83 12.14 -0.31
CA GLY A 193 7.15 11.87 -1.59
C GLY A 193 6.72 10.42 -1.79
N LEU A 194 7.24 9.49 -0.98
CA LEU A 194 6.98 8.05 -1.07
C LEU A 194 6.19 7.48 0.11
N ILE A 195 5.76 8.32 1.07
CA ILE A 195 4.93 7.92 2.22
C ILE A 195 3.54 8.51 2.11
#